data_AF-A0A1G8H7W4-F1
#
_entry.id   AF-A0A1G8H7W4-F1
#
_cell.length_a   1.000
_cell.length_b   1.000
_cell.length_c   1.000
_cell.angle_alpha   90.00
_cell.angle_beta   90.00
_cell.angle_gamma   90.00
#
_symmetry.space_group_name_H-M   'P 1'
#
loop_
_entity.id
_entity.type
_entity.pdbx_description
1 polymer ?
#
loop_
_entity_poly.entity_id
_entity_poly.type
_entity_poly.pdbx_seq_one_letter_code
_entity_poly.pdbx_strand_id
1 'polypeptide(L)'
;MNLDLWIREQLGEVSDIDLTALSSDANLIEHGLHSLQMMRLLERFNCLATQSLLYMHIAKQPCISAWSELLQPHLNTTTSS
;
A
#
# COMPACT_ATOMS: atom_id res chain seq x y z
N MET A 1 2.74 -12.66 -7.33
CA MET A 1 2.15 -12.10 -6.10
C MET A 1 1.00 -11.21 -6.50
N ASN A 2 -0.16 -11.32 -5.85
CA ASN A 2 -1.27 -10.38 -6.06
C ASN A 2 -1.07 -9.20 -5.10
N LEU A 3 -0.69 -8.03 -5.64
CA LEU A 3 -0.37 -6.85 -4.84
C LEU A 3 -1.57 -6.31 -4.07
N ASP A 4 -2.74 -6.29 -4.69
CA ASP A 4 -3.96 -5.78 -4.07
C ASP A 4 -4.31 -6.62 -2.82
N LEU A 5 -4.23 -7.95 -2.95
CA LEU A 5 -4.43 -8.87 -1.81
C LEU A 5 -3.37 -8.67 -0.73
N TRP A 6 -2.10 -8.55 -1.11
CA TRP A 6 -1.01 -8.34 -0.15
C TRP A 6 -1.16 -7.01 0.61
N ILE A 7 -1.53 -5.93 -0.08
CA ILE A 7 -1.79 -4.63 0.54
C ILE A 7 -2.98 -4.72 1.50
N ARG A 8 -4.04 -5.45 1.15
CA ARG A 8 -5.18 -5.70 2.05
C ARG A 8 -4.76 -6.44 3.32
N GLU A 9 -3.93 -7.46 3.19
CA GLU A 9 -3.35 -8.16 4.36
C GLU A 9 -2.53 -7.19 5.22
N GLN A 10 -1.67 -6.35 4.62
CA GLN A 10 -0.89 -5.38 5.38
C GLN A 10 -1.76 -4.32 6.07
N LEU A 11 -2.83 -3.86 5.42
CA LEU A 11 -3.78 -2.94 6.00
C LEU A 11 -4.52 -3.55 7.19
N GLY A 12 -4.98 -4.81 7.08
CA GLY A 12 -5.67 -5.50 8.18
C GLY A 12 -4.78 -5.70 9.42
N GLU A 13 -3.47 -5.79 9.23
CA GLU A 13 -2.50 -5.90 10.33
C GLU A 13 -2.19 -4.55 11.02
N VAL A 14 -2.50 -3.42 10.39
CA VAL A 14 -2.21 -2.08 10.97
C VAL A 14 -3.46 -1.26 11.26
N SER A 15 -4.63 -1.70 10.81
CA SER A 15 -5.89 -0.96 10.91
C SER A 15 -7.08 -1.88 11.13
N ASP A 16 -8.08 -1.37 11.85
CA ASP A 16 -9.35 -2.07 12.10
C ASP A 16 -10.38 -1.86 10.97
N ILE A 17 -9.92 -1.48 9.77
CA ILE A 17 -10.80 -1.23 8.62
C ILE A 17 -11.33 -2.57 8.10
N ASP A 18 -12.64 -2.69 7.93
CA ASP A 18 -13.22 -3.82 7.20
C ASP A 18 -12.96 -3.66 5.70
N LEU A 19 -11.98 -4.40 5.20
CA LEU A 19 -11.57 -4.36 3.79
C LEU A 19 -12.37 -5.34 2.92
N THR A 20 -13.20 -6.22 3.49
CA THR A 20 -13.84 -7.32 2.73
C THR A 20 -14.83 -6.83 1.68
N ALA A 21 -15.54 -5.73 1.99
CA ALA A 21 -16.51 -5.10 1.09
C ALA A 21 -15.97 -3.84 0.40
N LEU A 22 -14.72 -3.45 0.68
CA LEU A 22 -14.18 -2.17 0.24
C LEU A 22 -13.56 -2.28 -1.17
N SER A 23 -13.99 -1.39 -2.07
CA SER A 23 -13.40 -1.24 -3.40
C SER A 23 -11.92 -0.86 -3.31
N SER A 24 -11.10 -1.35 -4.24
CA SER A 24 -9.68 -0.99 -4.31
C SER A 24 -9.43 0.48 -4.62
N ASP A 25 -10.41 1.17 -5.21
CA ASP A 25 -10.36 2.61 -5.49
C ASP A 25 -10.93 3.48 -4.36
N ALA A 26 -11.41 2.87 -3.27
CA ALA A 26 -11.96 3.62 -2.16
C ALA A 26 -10.88 4.43 -1.43
N ASN A 27 -11.23 5.66 -1.05
CA ASN A 27 -10.36 6.52 -0.27
C ASN A 27 -10.28 6.02 1.17
N LEU A 28 -9.20 5.33 1.53
CA LEU A 28 -9.06 4.68 2.83
C LEU A 28 -9.10 5.66 4.01
N ILE A 29 -8.79 6.95 3.80
CA ILE A 29 -8.90 7.98 4.85
C ILE A 29 -10.36 8.15 5.29
N GLU A 30 -11.31 8.09 4.35
CA GLU A 30 -12.75 8.17 4.63
C GLU A 30 -13.26 6.96 5.43
N HIS A 31 -12.49 5.87 5.44
CA HIS A 31 -12.78 4.64 6.16
C HIS A 31 -11.97 4.50 7.46
N GLY A 32 -11.28 5.55 7.90
CA GLY A 32 -10.57 5.57 9.19
C GLY A 32 -9.08 5.27 9.09
N LEU A 33 -8.49 5.31 7.90
CA LEU A 33 -7.03 5.21 7.77
C LEU A 33 -6.37 6.54 8.20
N HIS A 34 -5.48 6.43 9.18
CA HIS A 34 -4.76 7.56 9.76
C HIS A 34 -3.26 7.53 9.43
N SER A 35 -2.60 8.69 9.61
CA SER A 35 -1.19 8.87 9.26
C SER A 35 -0.24 7.88 9.93
N LEU A 36 -0.49 7.48 11.18
CA LEU A 36 0.34 6.49 11.87
C LEU A 36 0.26 5.10 11.20
N GLN A 37 -0.92 4.72 10.72
CA GLN A 37 -1.13 3.44 10.03
C GLN A 37 -0.48 3.49 8.64
N MET A 38 -0.58 4.63 7.95
CA MET A 38 0.14 4.89 6.70
C MET A 38 1.66 4.83 6.88
N MET A 39 2.21 5.38 7.97
CA MET A 39 3.66 5.28 8.24
C MET A 39 4.09 3.83 8.45
N ARG A 40 3.31 3.03 9.19
CA ARG A 40 3.58 1.59 9.36
C ARG A 40 3.48 0.81 8.05
N LEU A 41 2.52 1.16 7.18
CA LEU A 41 2.41 0.59 5.83
C LEU A 41 3.60 0.97 4.97
N LEU A 42 4.04 2.22 5.03
CA LEU A 42 5.19 2.72 4.27
C LEU A 42 6.46 1.93 4.59
N GLU A 43 6.69 1.60 5.86
CA GLU A 43 7.81 0.74 6.28
C GLU A 43 7.74 -0.63 5.59
N ARG A 44 6.56 -1.27 5.59
CA ARG A 44 6.34 -2.57 4.94
C ARG A 44 6.50 -2.51 3.42
N PHE A 45 6.02 -1.43 2.81
CA PHE A 45 6.18 -1.17 1.38
C PHE A 45 7.65 -1.02 1.00
N ASN A 46 8.42 -0.28 1.81
CA ASN A 46 9.86 -0.11 1.62
C ASN A 46 10.68 -1.38 1.83
N CYS A 47 10.17 -2.37 2.57
CA CYS A 47 10.81 -3.70 2.63
C CYS A 47 10.71 -4.47 1.31
N LEU A 48 9.70 -4.20 0.48
CA LEU A 48 9.52 -4.85 -0.83
C LEU A 48 10.09 -4.05 -2.00
N ALA A 49 10.15 -2.73 -1.85
CA ALA A 49 10.56 -1.83 -2.92
C ALA A 49 12.09 -1.77 -3.04
N THR A 50 12.59 -1.83 -4.27
CA THR A 50 13.99 -1.56 -4.62
C THR A 50 14.43 -0.12 -4.31
N GLN A 51 13.47 0.81 -4.23
CA GLN A 51 13.70 2.21 -3.92
C GLN A 51 12.79 2.65 -2.76
N SER A 52 13.30 3.53 -1.91
CA SER A 52 12.52 4.07 -0.79
C SER A 52 11.37 4.95 -1.31
N LEU A 53 10.15 4.51 -1.05
CA LEU A 53 8.94 5.31 -1.15
C LEU A 53 8.89 6.33 0.00
N LEU A 54 8.35 7.49 -0.31
CA LEU A 54 8.10 8.58 0.63
C LEU A 54 6.63 8.60 1.02
N TYR A 55 6.34 9.12 2.21
CA TYR A 55 4.97 9.26 2.72
C TYR A 55 4.06 10.00 1.72
N MET A 56 4.58 11.03 1.05
CA MET A 56 3.80 11.80 0.07
C MET A 56 3.33 10.95 -1.13
N HIS A 57 4.06 9.88 -1.48
CA HIS A 57 3.67 9.01 -2.59
C HIS A 57 2.41 8.21 -2.25
N ILE A 58 2.31 7.70 -1.01
CA ILE A 58 1.13 6.93 -0.56
C ILE A 58 -0.02 7.84 -0.11
N ALA A 59 0.28 9.01 0.48
CA ALA A 59 -0.71 9.94 0.98
C ALA A 59 -1.44 10.70 -0.14
N LYS A 60 -0.82 10.83 -1.32
CA LYS A 60 -1.41 11.51 -2.48
C LYS A 60 -2.70 10.82 -2.94
N GLN A 61 -2.71 9.48 -2.93
CA GLN A 61 -3.87 8.70 -3.35
C GLN A 61 -3.97 7.47 -2.44
N PRO A 62 -4.70 7.57 -1.33
CA PRO A 62 -4.74 6.55 -0.28
C PRO A 62 -5.75 5.44 -0.62
N CYS A 63 -5.55 4.77 -1.75
CA CYS A 63 -6.37 3.64 -2.19
C CYS A 63 -5.48 2.48 -2.64
N ILE A 64 -6.02 1.27 -2.59
CA ILE A 64 -5.27 0.02 -2.80
C ILE A 64 -4.79 -0.09 -4.25
N SER A 65 -5.62 0.34 -5.21
CA SER A 65 -5.27 0.33 -6.64
C SER A 65 -4.06 1.23 -6.92
N ALA A 66 -4.09 2.48 -6.46
CA ALA A 66 -2.98 3.42 -6.63
C ALA A 66 -1.68 2.96 -5.96
N TRP A 67 -1.77 2.34 -4.79
CA TRP A 67 -0.59 1.78 -4.12
C TRP A 67 -0.06 0.53 -4.82
N SER A 68 -0.92 -0.28 -5.40
CA SER A 68 -0.49 -1.42 -6.23
C SER A 68 0.28 -0.95 -7.46
N GLU A 69 -0.23 0.06 -8.16
CA GLU A 69 0.44 0.71 -9.29
C GLU A 69 1.76 1.36 -8.88
N LEU A 70 1.79 2.00 -7.71
CA LEU A 70 3.00 2.60 -7.15
C LEU A 70 4.07 1.53 -6.88
N LEU A 71 3.70 0.38 -6.31
CA LEU A 71 4.63 -0.67 -5.93
C LEU A 71 5.10 -1.52 -7.11
N GLN A 72 4.25 -1.72 -8.12
CA GLN A 72 4.51 -2.65 -9.24
C GLN A 72 5.89 -2.46 -9.90
N PRO A 73 6.38 -1.24 -10.19
CA PRO A 73 7.70 -1.03 -10.79
C PRO A 73 8.87 -1.31 -9.84
N HIS A 74 8.64 -1.26 -8.53
CA HIS A 74 9.68 -1.37 -7.51
C HIS A 74 9.89 -2.79 -6.98
N LEU A 75 8.96 -3.70 -7.26
CA LEU A 75 9.11 -5.12 -6.93
C LEU A 75 10.16 -5.70 -7.85
N ASN A 76 11.18 -6.34 -7.27
CA ASN A 76 12.32 -6.98 -7.94
C ASN A 76 11.97 -7.60 -9.30
N THR A 77 12.06 -6.81 -10.37
CA THR A 77 12.45 -7.34 -11.66
C THR A 77 13.95 -7.51 -11.55
N THR A 78 14.37 -8.74 -11.30
CA THR A 78 15.76 -9.13 -11.45
C THR A 78 16.07 -9.06 -12.95
N THR A 79 16.18 -7.85 -13.50
CA THR A 79 16.73 -7.64 -14.82
C THR A 79 18.24 -7.59 -14.63
N SER A 80 18.82 -8.78 -14.47
CA SER A 80 20.20 -8.99 -14.88
C SER A 80 20.26 -8.78 -16.38
N SER A 81 20.87 -7.68 -16.83
CA SER A 81 21.49 -7.53 -18.16
C SER A 81 22.46 -6.36 -18.10
#